data_AF-A0A941FQ91-F1
#
_entry.id   AF-A0A941FQ91-F1
#
_cell.length_a   1.000
_cell.length_b   1.000
_cell.length_c   1.000
_cell.angle_alpha   90.00
_cell.angle_beta   90.00
_cell.angle_gamma   90.00
#
_symmetry.space_group_name_H-M   'P 1'
#
loop_
_entity.id
_entity.type
_entity.pdbx_description
1 polymer ?
#
loop_
_entity_poly.entity_id
_entity_poly.type
_entity_poly.pdbx_seq_one_letter_code
_entity_poly.pdbx_strand_id
1 'polypeptide(L)'
;MIETYIKAEGADYHIGLLHGNLEGKSEHSPYAPFSLKELAAKDFDYWALGHIHKHLVVSEDPLVIYPGNIQGRNRKESGVKGCMLIEFDGDMKHHSFIETSEVIWESETIELSAEGGFDALFKQGKEVIERKGFDGRSFLLELKLDAGDAAGASGNILKN
;
A
#
# COMPACT_ATOMS: atom_id res chain seq x y z
N MET A 1 -22.71 -3.80 13.53
CA MET A 1 -21.43 -4.31 14.10
C MET A 1 -20.73 -3.22 14.91
N ILE A 2 -20.57 -2.01 14.35
CA ILE A 2 -20.04 -0.84 15.08
C ILE A 2 -20.81 -0.52 16.35
N GLU A 3 -22.12 -0.77 16.38
CA GLU A 3 -22.94 -0.50 17.56
C GLU A 3 -22.51 -1.21 18.85
N THR A 4 -21.80 -2.33 18.74
CA THR A 4 -21.33 -3.10 19.91
C THR A 4 -20.12 -2.50 20.61
N TYR A 5 -19.45 -1.53 19.98
CA TYR A 5 -18.31 -0.83 20.59
C TYR A 5 -18.83 0.19 21.60
N ILE A 6 -18.37 0.05 22.84
CA ILE A 6 -18.72 0.92 23.96
C ILE A 6 -17.46 1.29 24.73
N LYS A 7 -17.39 2.53 25.22
CA LYS A 7 -16.30 2.96 26.11
C LYS A 7 -16.47 2.28 27.47
N ALA A 8 -15.39 1.74 28.00
CA ALA A 8 -15.33 1.23 29.37
C ALA A 8 -15.00 2.37 30.34
N GLU A 9 -15.68 2.45 31.47
CA GLU A 9 -15.35 3.42 32.52
C GLU A 9 -13.97 3.14 33.13
N GLY A 10 -13.23 4.21 33.45
CA GLY A 10 -11.94 4.13 34.14
C GLY A 10 -10.74 3.76 33.26
N ALA A 11 -10.91 3.63 31.94
CA ALA A 11 -9.80 3.48 31.01
C ALA A 11 -9.29 4.85 30.54
N ASP A 12 -7.96 5.00 30.43
CA ASP A 12 -7.32 6.22 29.91
C ASP A 12 -7.54 6.38 28.40
N TYR A 13 -7.60 5.26 27.66
CA TYR A 13 -7.75 5.24 26.20
C TYR A 13 -8.69 4.13 25.73
N HIS A 14 -9.45 4.40 24.68
CA HIS A 14 -10.32 3.45 23.98
C HIS A 14 -9.86 3.24 22.53
N ILE A 15 -9.39 2.03 22.23
CA ILE A 15 -8.92 1.65 20.89
C ILE A 15 -9.89 0.66 20.27
N GLY A 16 -10.41 0.98 19.09
CA GLY A 16 -11.32 0.14 18.33
C GLY A 16 -10.56 -0.70 17.32
N LEU A 17 -10.71 -2.03 17.35
CA LEU A 17 -10.11 -2.93 16.36
C LEU A 17 -11.16 -3.43 15.37
N LEU A 18 -11.07 -3.01 14.11
CA LEU A 18 -12.11 -3.30 13.13
C LEU A 18 -11.53 -3.84 11.82
N HIS A 19 -12.00 -4.99 11.37
CA HIS A 19 -11.60 -5.59 10.09
C HIS A 19 -12.75 -5.47 9.08
N GLY A 20 -12.66 -4.52 8.16
CA GLY A 20 -13.78 -4.20 7.27
C GLY A 20 -13.43 -3.18 6.20
N ASN A 21 -14.44 -2.73 5.47
CA ASN A 21 -14.30 -1.77 4.39
C ASN A 21 -14.96 -0.44 4.72
N LEU A 22 -14.23 0.65 4.45
CA LEU A 22 -14.83 1.98 4.45
C LEU A 22 -15.77 2.10 3.25
N GLU A 23 -17.01 2.51 3.49
CA GLU A 23 -18.02 2.73 2.45
C GLU A 23 -17.50 3.66 1.33
N GLY A 24 -17.87 3.34 0.09
CA GLY A 24 -17.51 4.13 -1.09
C GLY A 24 -16.07 3.97 -1.59
N LYS A 25 -15.23 3.16 -0.94
CA LYS A 25 -13.81 2.95 -1.33
C LYS A 25 -13.46 1.57 -1.92
N SER A 26 -14.43 0.70 -2.27
CA SER A 26 -14.12 -0.63 -2.83
C SER A 26 -14.70 -0.90 -4.22
N GLU A 27 -13.87 -1.43 -5.13
CA GLU A 27 -14.28 -2.02 -6.41
C GLU A 27 -14.88 -3.44 -6.26
N HIS A 28 -14.91 -3.98 -5.04
CA HIS A 28 -15.43 -5.31 -4.72
C HIS A 28 -16.58 -5.21 -3.71
N SER A 29 -17.39 -6.28 -3.58
CA SER A 29 -18.46 -6.35 -2.58
C SER A 29 -17.90 -6.01 -1.18
N PRO A 30 -18.52 -5.07 -0.45
CA PRO A 30 -17.96 -4.58 0.79
C PRO A 30 -18.01 -5.67 1.87
N TYR A 31 -16.84 -6.08 2.38
CA TYR A 31 -16.72 -6.94 3.55
C TYR A 31 -16.85 -6.08 4.81
N ALA A 32 -17.81 -6.41 5.68
CA ALA A 32 -18.09 -5.68 6.93
C ALA A 32 -18.04 -4.15 6.75
N PRO A 33 -18.95 -3.57 5.93
CA PRO A 33 -18.95 -2.14 5.65
C PRO A 33 -19.11 -1.32 6.93
N PHE A 34 -18.45 -0.17 6.94
CA PHE A 34 -18.63 0.88 7.93
C PHE A 34 -18.39 2.26 7.31
N SER A 35 -18.93 3.29 7.93
CA SER A 35 -18.70 4.68 7.58
C SER A 35 -17.78 5.36 8.60
N LEU A 36 -17.04 6.38 8.16
CA LEU A 36 -16.26 7.21 9.08
C LEU A 36 -17.14 7.91 10.12
N LYS A 37 -18.39 8.23 9.75
CA LYS A 37 -19.39 8.83 10.64
C LYS A 37 -19.76 7.90 11.79
N GLU A 38 -19.95 6.61 11.54
CA GLU A 38 -20.22 5.63 12.59
C GLU A 38 -19.06 5.50 13.56
N LEU A 39 -17.81 5.49 13.06
CA LEU A 39 -16.61 5.44 13.90
C LEU A 39 -16.46 6.70 14.77
N ALA A 40 -16.68 7.88 14.17
CA ALA A 40 -16.62 9.16 14.89
C ALA A 40 -17.68 9.26 15.98
N ALA A 41 -18.89 8.74 15.74
CA ALA A 41 -19.97 8.74 16.73
C ALA A 41 -19.66 7.91 18.00
N LYS A 42 -18.66 7.02 17.96
CA LYS A 42 -18.26 6.22 19.11
C LYS A 42 -17.28 6.92 20.04
N ASP A 43 -16.64 7.99 19.61
CA ASP A 43 -15.71 8.78 20.44
C ASP A 43 -14.54 7.94 21.02
N PHE A 44 -13.98 7.05 20.19
CA PHE A 44 -12.80 6.26 20.54
C PHE A 44 -11.54 7.03 20.14
N ASP A 45 -10.46 6.84 20.88
CA ASP A 45 -9.23 7.57 20.68
C ASP A 45 -8.52 7.19 19.38
N TYR A 46 -8.61 5.91 19.01
CA TYR A 46 -8.00 5.38 17.80
C TYR A 46 -8.79 4.18 17.25
N TRP A 47 -8.91 4.11 15.93
CA TRP A 47 -9.43 2.96 15.21
C TRP A 47 -8.32 2.25 14.43
N ALA A 48 -7.89 1.10 14.95
CA ALA A 48 -6.97 0.17 14.32
C ALA A 48 -7.73 -0.69 13.31
N LEU A 49 -7.63 -0.33 12.03
CA LEU A 49 -8.34 -1.04 10.98
C LEU A 49 -7.54 -2.23 10.43
N GLY A 50 -8.23 -3.17 9.80
CA GLY A 50 -7.66 -4.26 9.01
C GLY A 50 -8.53 -4.54 7.77
N HIS A 51 -8.05 -5.41 6.87
CA HIS A 51 -8.62 -5.82 5.57
C HIS A 51 -7.88 -5.24 4.37
N ILE A 52 -7.66 -3.92 4.35
CA ILE A 52 -6.95 -3.25 3.25
C ILE A 52 -5.44 -3.45 3.41
N HIS A 53 -4.79 -4.01 2.38
CA HIS A 53 -3.34 -4.30 2.38
C HIS A 53 -2.46 -3.06 2.11
N LYS A 54 -3.05 -1.94 1.69
CA LYS A 54 -2.33 -0.67 1.51
C LYS A 54 -2.43 0.16 2.79
N HIS A 55 -1.30 0.65 3.27
CA HIS A 55 -1.28 1.65 4.34
C HIS A 55 -2.10 2.88 3.93
N LEU A 56 -2.99 3.31 4.81
CA LEU A 56 -3.87 4.45 4.58
C LEU A 56 -4.30 5.05 5.91
N VAL A 57 -3.93 6.31 6.13
CA VAL A 57 -4.59 7.17 7.12
C VAL A 57 -5.95 7.59 6.53
N VAL A 58 -7.03 7.12 7.15
CA VAL A 58 -8.41 7.41 6.73
C VAL A 58 -8.87 8.75 7.28
N SER A 59 -8.47 9.05 8.51
CA SER A 59 -8.79 10.27 9.25
C SER A 59 -7.73 10.51 10.32
N GLU A 60 -7.39 11.77 10.55
CA GLU A 60 -6.50 12.20 11.65
C GLU A 60 -7.29 12.47 12.94
N ASP A 61 -8.56 12.89 12.81
CA ASP A 61 -9.45 13.14 13.95
C ASP A 61 -10.92 12.76 13.63
N PRO A 62 -11.45 11.66 14.19
CA PRO A 62 -10.75 10.68 15.04
C PRO A 62 -9.62 10.00 14.26
N LEU A 63 -8.61 9.49 14.96
CA LEU A 63 -7.51 8.78 14.31
C LEU A 63 -8.00 7.41 13.81
N VAL A 64 -7.96 7.19 12.50
CA VAL A 64 -8.44 5.95 11.86
C VAL A 64 -7.44 5.52 10.80
N ILE A 65 -6.81 4.36 10.99
CA ILE A 65 -5.70 3.93 10.11
C ILE A 65 -5.85 2.47 9.70
N TYR A 66 -5.72 2.21 8.40
CA TYR A 66 -5.33 0.89 7.90
C TYR A 66 -3.79 0.81 7.89
N PRO A 67 -3.17 -0.09 8.66
CA PRO A 67 -1.72 -0.25 8.65
C PRO A 67 -1.21 -0.90 7.35
N GLY A 68 -2.09 -1.59 6.61
CA GLY A 68 -1.70 -2.37 5.44
C GLY A 68 -1.25 -3.79 5.82
N ASN A 69 -0.52 -4.44 4.92
CA ASN A 69 0.20 -5.67 5.23
C ASN A 69 1.66 -5.38 5.60
N ILE A 70 2.30 -6.36 6.25
CA ILE A 70 3.70 -6.29 6.70
C ILE A 70 4.71 -6.69 5.61
N GLN A 71 4.24 -7.40 4.59
CA GLN A 71 5.02 -7.90 3.45
C GLN A 71 4.10 -8.02 2.23
N GLY A 72 4.55 -7.49 1.10
CA GLY A 72 3.81 -7.55 -0.16
C GLY A 72 3.79 -8.99 -0.68
N ARG A 73 2.61 -9.46 -1.07
CA ARG A 73 2.34 -10.87 -1.45
C ARG A 73 2.41 -11.10 -2.95
N ASN A 74 2.28 -10.04 -3.75
CA ASN A 74 2.31 -10.10 -5.21
C ASN A 74 2.67 -8.73 -5.80
N ARG A 75 2.97 -8.70 -7.10
CA ARG A 75 3.36 -7.50 -7.85
C ARG A 75 2.39 -6.30 -7.78
N LYS A 76 1.10 -6.52 -7.47
CA LYS A 76 0.12 -5.43 -7.32
C LYS A 76 0.22 -4.74 -5.96
N GLU A 77 0.96 -5.33 -5.02
CA GLU A 77 1.19 -4.79 -3.68
C GLU A 77 2.58 -4.15 -3.61
N SER A 78 2.85 -3.21 -4.51
CA SER A 78 4.14 -2.53 -4.62
C SER A 78 4.44 -1.58 -3.44
N GLY A 79 5.71 -1.18 -3.36
CA GLY A 79 6.24 -0.29 -2.34
C GLY A 79 6.47 -0.97 -1.00
N VAL A 80 7.06 -0.21 -0.08
CA VAL A 80 7.40 -0.63 1.27
C VAL A 80 6.15 -1.07 2.04
N LYS A 81 6.28 -2.16 2.80
CA LYS A 81 5.25 -2.68 3.72
C LYS A 81 5.74 -2.66 5.17
N GLY A 82 4.80 -2.67 6.11
CA GLY A 82 5.12 -2.30 7.48
C GLY A 82 3.96 -2.38 8.45
N CYS A 83 4.15 -1.76 9.60
CA CYS A 83 3.13 -1.57 10.62
C CYS A 83 3.10 -0.10 11.09
N MET A 84 2.10 0.25 11.88
CA MET A 84 1.98 1.57 12.49
C MET A 84 2.33 1.51 13.97
N LEU A 85 3.23 2.38 14.39
CA LEU A 85 3.44 2.72 15.80
C LEU A 85 2.50 3.88 16.14
N ILE A 86 1.69 3.70 17.17
CA ILE A 86 0.78 4.73 17.71
C ILE A 86 1.23 5.04 19.13
N GLU A 87 1.49 6.31 19.38
CA GLU A 87 1.95 6.82 20.66
C GLU A 87 0.93 7.83 21.19
N PHE A 88 0.52 7.63 22.44
CA PHE A 88 -0.38 8.53 23.15
C PHE A 88 0.40 9.32 24.20
N ASP A 89 0.22 10.64 24.22
CA ASP A 89 0.73 11.55 25.24
C ASP A 89 -0.40 12.49 25.69
N GLY A 90 -1.13 12.07 26.73
CA GLY A 90 -2.42 12.69 27.08
C GLY A 90 -3.38 12.58 25.90
N ASP A 91 -3.93 13.71 25.45
CA ASP A 91 -4.84 13.78 24.30
C ASP A 91 -4.11 13.77 22.94
N MET A 92 -2.78 13.97 22.92
CA MET A 92 -2.00 13.99 21.69
C MET A 92 -1.77 12.57 21.18
N LYS A 93 -1.97 12.39 19.87
CA LYS A 93 -1.84 11.11 19.18
C LYS A 93 -0.79 11.26 18.09
N HIS A 94 0.34 10.59 18.25
CA HIS A 94 1.38 10.53 17.24
C HIS A 94 1.34 9.17 16.56
N HIS A 95 1.55 9.15 15.24
CA HIS A 95 1.69 7.92 14.49
C HIS A 95 2.90 7.97 13.57
N SER A 96 3.59 6.85 13.47
CA SER A 96 4.71 6.67 12.56
C SER A 96 4.65 5.29 11.92
N PHE A 97 5.06 5.22 10.66
CA PHE A 97 5.13 3.96 9.92
C PHE A 97 6.50 3.31 10.16
N ILE A 98 6.48 2.03 10.53
CA ILE A 98 7.68 1.21 10.70
C ILE A 98 7.73 0.21 9.55
N GLU A 99 8.79 0.32 8.73
CA GLU A 99 9.03 -0.62 7.64
C GLU A 99 9.37 -2.01 8.18
N THR A 100 8.74 -3.06 7.63
CA THR A 100 8.98 -4.45 8.03
C THR A 100 9.18 -5.39 6.84
N SER A 101 8.94 -4.95 5.60
CA SER A 101 9.12 -5.80 4.42
C SER A 101 10.59 -6.13 4.19
N GLU A 102 10.91 -7.42 4.12
CA GLU A 102 12.23 -7.90 3.71
C GLU A 102 12.43 -7.74 2.20
N VAL A 103 11.34 -7.91 1.43
CA VAL A 103 11.35 -7.86 -0.03
C VAL A 103 10.32 -6.85 -0.53
N ILE A 104 10.76 -5.92 -1.37
CA ILE A 104 9.91 -4.85 -1.91
C ILE A 104 9.53 -5.17 -3.36
N TRP A 105 8.23 -5.16 -3.65
CA TRP A 105 7.73 -5.25 -5.02
C TRP A 105 7.80 -3.88 -5.68
N GLU A 106 8.48 -3.78 -6.81
CA GLU A 106 8.60 -2.55 -7.60
C GLU A 106 8.28 -2.84 -9.06
N SER A 107 7.80 -1.84 -9.78
CA SER A 107 7.61 -1.94 -11.21
C SER A 107 8.09 -0.68 -11.89
N GLU A 108 8.86 -0.85 -12.96
CA GLU A 108 9.40 0.25 -13.76
C GLU A 108 9.07 -0.03 -15.22
N THR A 109 8.73 1.03 -15.95
CA THR A 109 8.50 0.96 -17.39
C THR A 109 9.75 1.42 -18.12
N ILE A 110 10.17 0.64 -19.10
CA ILE A 110 11.24 0.95 -20.03
C ILE A 110 10.60 1.23 -21.38
N GLU A 111 10.74 2.46 -21.85
CA GLU A 111 10.32 2.85 -23.20
C GLU A 111 11.31 2.30 -24.22
N LEU A 112 10.80 1.53 -25.19
CA LEU A 112 11.60 0.98 -26.26
C LEU A 112 11.82 2.04 -27.33
N SER A 113 13.09 2.28 -27.69
CA SER A 113 13.42 3.02 -28.90
C SER A 113 13.42 2.07 -30.11
N ALA A 114 12.90 2.54 -31.25
CA ALA A 114 12.95 1.79 -32.51
C ALA A 114 14.41 1.53 -32.97
N GLU A 115 15.33 2.39 -32.52
CA GLU A 115 16.77 2.30 -32.78
C GLU A 115 17.48 1.85 -31.50
N GLY A 116 18.16 0.71 -31.52
CA GLY A 116 19.00 0.26 -30.39
C GLY A 116 18.99 -1.23 -30.10
N GLY A 117 17.95 -1.96 -30.54
CA GLY A 117 17.87 -3.42 -30.40
C GLY A 117 18.02 -3.91 -28.95
N PHE A 118 18.46 -5.17 -28.80
CA PHE A 118 18.59 -5.83 -27.49
C PHE A 118 19.64 -5.16 -26.59
N ASP A 119 20.76 -4.69 -27.14
CA ASP A 119 21.85 -4.12 -26.35
C ASP A 119 21.45 -2.82 -25.68
N ALA A 120 20.68 -1.96 -26.36
CA ALA A 120 20.15 -0.74 -25.79
C ALA A 120 19.16 -1.05 -24.66
N LEU A 121 18.25 -2.01 -24.88
CA LEU A 121 17.31 -2.46 -23.85
C LEU A 121 18.04 -3.00 -22.62
N PHE A 122 19.05 -3.86 -22.83
CA PHE A 122 19.82 -4.44 -21.73
C PHE A 122 20.57 -3.36 -20.93
N LYS A 123 21.13 -2.35 -21.62
CA LYS A 123 21.77 -1.20 -20.97
C LYS A 123 20.76 -0.40 -20.14
N GLN A 124 19.60 -0.07 -20.69
CA GLN A 124 18.54 0.65 -19.97
C GLN A 124 18.06 -0.14 -18.74
N GLY A 125 17.88 -1.45 -18.87
CA GLY A 125 17.52 -2.32 -17.76
C GLY A 125 18.55 -2.30 -16.63
N LYS A 126 19.85 -2.32 -16.96
CA LYS A 126 20.93 -2.15 -15.97
C LYS A 126 20.89 -0.78 -15.30
N GLU A 127 20.71 0.29 -16.07
CA GLU A 127 20.63 1.65 -15.51
C GLU A 127 19.43 1.82 -14.56
N VAL A 128 18.29 1.17 -14.83
CA VAL A 128 17.15 1.12 -13.91
C VAL A 128 17.52 0.43 -12.60
N ILE A 129 18.17 -0.74 -12.68
CA ILE A 129 18.62 -1.53 -11.53
C ILE A 129 19.62 -0.73 -10.69
N GLU A 130 20.61 -0.10 -11.33
CA GLU A 130 21.63 0.72 -10.67
C GLU A 130 21.03 1.96 -10.00
N ARG A 131 20.13 2.67 -10.71
CA ARG A 131 19.45 3.87 -10.18
C ARG A 131 18.61 3.56 -8.95
N LYS A 132 17.93 2.40 -8.94
CA LYS A 132 17.07 2.04 -7.80
C LYS A 132 17.84 1.95 -6.50
N GLY A 133 19.14 1.61 -6.55
CA GLY A 133 20.02 1.60 -5.39
C GLY A 133 19.49 0.62 -4.34
N PHE A 134 20.03 -0.59 -4.29
CA PHE A 134 19.42 -1.59 -3.43
C PHE A 134 19.62 -1.33 -1.93
N ASP A 135 20.45 -0.39 -1.47
CA ASP A 135 20.59 0.03 -0.06
C ASP A 135 20.50 -1.09 1.00
N GLY A 136 21.00 -2.29 0.68
CA GLY A 136 20.89 -3.48 1.54
C GLY A 136 19.50 -4.15 1.60
N ARG A 137 18.51 -3.65 0.87
CA ARG A 137 17.15 -4.18 0.72
C ARG A 137 17.04 -5.13 -0.47
N SER A 138 16.13 -6.10 -0.37
CA SER A 138 15.81 -7.01 -1.46
C SER A 138 14.60 -6.53 -2.25
N PHE A 139 14.63 -6.68 -3.57
CA PHE A 139 13.55 -6.25 -4.45
C PHE A 139 13.13 -7.34 -5.42
N LEU A 140 11.83 -7.38 -5.71
CA LEU A 140 11.26 -8.06 -6.86
C LEU A 140 10.83 -7.00 -7.87
N LEU A 141 11.68 -6.77 -8.87
CA LEU A 141 11.51 -5.73 -9.87
C LEU A 141 10.83 -6.29 -11.13
N GLU A 142 9.65 -5.75 -11.45
CA GLU A 142 8.96 -5.99 -12.72
C GLU A 142 9.34 -4.89 -13.72
N LEU A 143 10.15 -5.22 -14.72
CA LEU A 143 10.44 -4.34 -15.86
C LEU A 143 9.37 -4.53 -16.94
N LYS A 144 8.59 -3.49 -17.20
CA LYS A 144 7.59 -3.44 -18.27
C LYS A 144 8.19 -2.79 -19.49
N LEU A 145 8.09 -3.45 -20.64
CA LEU A 145 8.55 -2.87 -21.90
C LEU A 145 7.38 -2.19 -22.57
N ASP A 146 7.49 -0.89 -22.82
CA ASP A 146 6.51 -0.11 -23.54
C ASP A 146 7.07 0.27 -24.91
N ALA A 147 6.44 -0.24 -25.97
CA ALA A 147 6.81 0.08 -27.34
C ALA A 147 6.27 1.45 -27.81
N GLY A 148 5.49 2.14 -26.97
CA GLY A 148 4.72 3.32 -27.36
C GLY A 148 3.70 3.02 -28.47
N ASP A 149 3.24 4.07 -29.15
CA ASP A 149 2.34 3.97 -30.32
C ASP A 149 2.98 3.31 -31.56
N ALA A 150 4.25 2.86 -31.48
CA ALA A 150 4.90 2.10 -32.55
C ALA A 150 4.27 0.71 -32.78
N ALA A 151 3.32 0.28 -31.93
CA ALA A 151 2.50 -0.91 -32.11
C ALA A 151 1.59 -0.89 -33.37
N GLY A 152 1.56 0.22 -34.12
CA GLY A 152 0.95 0.30 -35.45
C GLY A 152 1.73 -0.43 -36.56
N ALA A 153 2.98 -0.83 -36.33
CA ALA A 153 3.78 -1.57 -37.31
C ALA A 153 3.84 -3.07 -36.96
N SER A 154 2.81 -3.80 -37.41
CA SER A 154 2.81 -5.23 -37.80
C SER A 154 3.79 -6.19 -37.08
N GLY A 155 3.21 -7.13 -36.34
CA GLY A 155 3.92 -8.07 -35.49
C GLY A 155 4.82 -9.09 -36.18
N ASN A 156 5.90 -9.41 -35.48
CA ASN A 156 6.40 -10.76 -35.27
C ASN A 156 7.55 -10.66 -34.27
N ILE A 157 7.26 -10.84 -32.98
CA ILE A 157 8.31 -11.11 -31.98
C ILE A 157 8.04 -12.51 -31.41
N LEU A 158 8.57 -13.46 -32.18
CA LEU A 158 9.24 -14.70 -31.76
C LEU A 158 8.63 -15.43 -30.56
N LYS A 159 7.79 -16.44 -30.87
CA LYS A 159 7.74 -17.67 -30.08
C LYS A 159 8.95 -18.52 -30.46
N ASN A 160 9.82 -18.80 -29.51
CA ASN A 160 10.61 -20.03 -29.43
C ASN A 160 10.72 -20.41 -27.96
#